data_AF-A0A2K5QK64-F1
#
_entry.id   AF-A0A2K5QK64-F1
#
_cell.length_a   1.000
_cell.length_b   1.000
_cell.length_c   1.000
_cell.angle_alpha   90.00
_cell.angle_beta   90.00
_cell.angle_gamma   90.00
#
_symmetry.space_group_name_H-M   'P 1'
#
loop_
_entity.id
_entity.type
_entity.pdbx_description
1 polymer ?
#
loop_
_entity_poly.entity_id
_entity_poly.type
_entity_poly.pdbx_seq_one_letter_code
_entity_poly.pdbx_strand_id
1 'polypeptide(L)'
;MTRVKLQDAEHEEVTPEQLKLMRTQDVTYIEMKRVAEAEKMEGLKSELHLLDFQGKQQNKHVFFFDTKKEVEQFDVATHLQTAPELVDRVFNRPRIETLQKEKVKGVIHQTGLKLIAKERQKQFNCLTPRIEREKKLFVIAQKIQTLKVKKETVNSPAIYKFQSCRKR
;
A
#
# COMPACT_ATOMS: atom_id res chain seq x y z
N MET A 1 1.25 -6.17 46.05
CA MET A 1 1.81 -6.60 44.74
C MET A 1 3.26 -6.14 44.67
N THR A 2 4.19 -7.00 45.04
CA THR A 2 5.64 -6.73 45.05
C THR A 2 6.19 -6.73 43.62
N ARG A 3 6.79 -5.61 43.20
CA ARG A 3 7.54 -5.52 41.94
C ARG A 3 8.84 -6.30 42.11
N VAL A 4 8.93 -7.47 41.47
CA VAL A 4 10.18 -8.22 41.32
C VAL A 4 11.13 -7.35 40.48
N LYS A 5 12.25 -6.94 41.08
CA LYS A 5 13.36 -6.33 40.34
C LYS A 5 13.96 -7.42 39.47
N LEU A 6 13.83 -7.29 38.15
CA LEU A 6 14.60 -8.08 37.20
C LEU A 6 16.08 -7.83 37.52
N GLN A 7 16.79 -8.86 37.96
CA GLN A 7 18.24 -8.86 38.06
C GLN A 7 18.80 -8.69 36.64
N ASP A 8 19.76 -7.79 36.47
CA ASP A 8 20.46 -7.59 35.22
C ASP A 8 21.15 -8.91 34.84
N ALA A 9 20.64 -9.56 33.78
CA ALA A 9 21.17 -10.83 33.31
C ALA A 9 22.61 -10.62 32.81
N GLU A 10 23.55 -11.35 33.40
CA GLU A 10 24.93 -11.40 32.95
C GLU A 10 24.97 -11.81 31.47
N HIS A 11 25.66 -11.02 30.64
CA HIS A 11 25.82 -11.32 29.23
C HIS A 11 26.77 -12.52 29.08
N GLU A 12 26.21 -13.73 28.98
CA GLU A 12 26.97 -14.91 28.57
C GLU A 12 27.68 -14.63 27.23
N GLU A 13 28.98 -14.91 27.16
CA GLU A 13 29.77 -14.71 25.96
C GLU A 13 29.32 -15.67 24.86
N VAL A 14 28.49 -15.18 23.93
CA VAL A 14 27.94 -15.98 22.82
C VAL A 14 29.04 -16.26 21.79
N THR A 15 29.24 -17.54 21.43
CA THR A 15 30.21 -17.92 20.40
C THR A 15 29.82 -17.37 19.02
N PRO A 16 30.80 -17.13 18.11
CA PRO A 16 30.50 -16.58 16.78
C PRO A 16 29.62 -17.52 15.92
N GLU A 17 29.65 -18.83 16.15
CA GLU A 17 28.78 -19.79 15.48
C GLU A 17 27.34 -19.71 15.98
N GLN A 18 27.14 -19.61 17.29
CA GLN A 18 25.83 -19.37 17.89
C GLN A 18 25.24 -18.04 17.41
N LEU A 19 26.04 -16.97 17.31
CA LEU A 19 25.59 -15.68 16.76
C LEU A 19 25.11 -15.80 15.30
N LYS A 20 25.77 -16.60 14.47
CA LYS A 20 25.33 -16.85 13.08
C LYS A 20 24.03 -17.65 13.04
N LEU A 21 23.89 -18.66 13.90
CA LEU A 21 22.67 -19.45 14.00
C LEU A 21 21.48 -18.57 14.43
N MET A 22 21.65 -17.76 15.47
CA MET A 22 20.62 -16.83 15.95
C MET A 22 20.19 -15.84 14.86
N ARG A 23 21.15 -15.23 14.15
CA ARG A 23 20.86 -14.36 13.01
C ARG A 23 20.08 -15.07 11.90
N THR A 24 20.40 -16.32 11.62
CA THR A 24 19.72 -17.10 10.59
C THR A 24 18.26 -17.36 10.98
N GLN A 25 18.01 -17.69 12.26
CA GLN A 25 16.66 -17.86 12.80
C GLN A 25 15.86 -16.54 12.78
N ASP A 26 16.49 -15.42 13.10
CA ASP A 26 15.85 -14.10 13.05
C ASP A 26 15.42 -13.73 11.62
N VAL A 27 16.31 -13.96 10.63
CA VAL A 27 16.00 -13.70 9.21
C VAL A 27 14.80 -14.54 8.77
N THR A 28 14.82 -15.85 9.02
CA THR A 28 13.72 -16.74 8.59
C THR A 28 12.40 -16.38 9.26
N TYR A 29 12.42 -16.01 10.55
CA TYR A 29 11.23 -15.55 11.25
C TYR A 29 10.65 -14.27 10.63
N ILE A 30 11.50 -13.29 10.33
CA ILE A 30 11.05 -12.02 9.73
C ILE A 30 10.54 -12.21 8.31
N GLU A 31 11.19 -13.05 7.51
CA GLU A 31 10.74 -13.41 6.16
C GLU A 31 9.36 -14.07 6.21
N MET A 32 9.16 -15.06 7.09
CA MET A 32 7.87 -15.69 7.31
C MET A 32 6.79 -14.66 7.67
N LYS A 33 7.07 -13.73 8.60
CA LYS A 33 6.13 -12.67 8.97
C LYS A 33 5.83 -11.72 7.81
N ARG A 34 6.83 -11.42 6.97
CA ARG A 34 6.65 -10.56 5.79
C ARG A 34 5.74 -11.23 4.75
N VAL A 35 5.93 -12.52 4.47
CA VAL A 35 5.06 -13.28 3.56
C VAL A 35 3.62 -13.30 4.08
N ALA A 36 3.43 -13.62 5.36
CA ALA A 36 2.09 -13.62 5.97
C ALA A 36 1.41 -12.24 5.91
N GLU A 37 2.15 -11.14 6.08
CA GLU A 37 1.59 -9.79 5.88
C GLU A 37 1.29 -9.49 4.41
N ALA A 38 2.12 -9.95 3.48
CA ALA A 38 1.90 -9.78 2.04
C ALA A 38 0.61 -10.48 1.58
N GLU A 39 0.38 -11.73 1.98
CA GLU A 39 -0.86 -12.47 1.69
C GLU A 39 -2.10 -11.76 2.27
N LYS A 40 -1.99 -11.26 3.51
CA LYS A 40 -3.10 -10.51 4.14
C LYS A 40 -3.36 -9.18 3.45
N MET A 41 -2.32 -8.48 2.99
CA MET A 41 -2.49 -7.27 2.20
C MET A 41 -3.12 -7.57 0.84
N GLU A 42 -2.73 -8.66 0.18
CA GLU A 42 -3.30 -9.06 -1.10
C GLU A 42 -4.79 -9.40 -0.98
N GLY A 43 -5.17 -10.19 0.04
CA GLY A 43 -6.58 -10.46 0.32
C GLY A 43 -7.40 -9.19 0.60
N LEU A 44 -6.87 -8.27 1.42
CA LEU A 44 -7.56 -7.00 1.68
C LEU A 44 -7.61 -6.10 0.43
N LYS A 45 -6.60 -6.13 -0.43
CA LYS A 45 -6.57 -5.36 -1.69
C LYS A 45 -7.48 -5.96 -2.76
N SER A 46 -7.70 -7.27 -2.78
CA SER A 46 -8.62 -7.89 -3.74
C SER A 46 -10.08 -7.60 -3.38
N GLU A 47 -10.40 -7.58 -2.08
CA GLU A 47 -11.71 -7.16 -1.58
C GLU A 47 -11.97 -5.66 -1.78
N LEU A 48 -10.92 -4.84 -1.63
CA LEU A 48 -11.03 -3.40 -1.73
C LEU A 48 -10.78 -2.96 -3.18
N HIS A 49 -11.80 -2.50 -3.90
CA HIS A 49 -11.64 -2.04 -5.29
C HIS A 49 -10.66 -0.84 -5.48
N LEU A 50 -10.08 -0.29 -4.40
CA LEU A 50 -9.08 0.81 -4.37
C LEU A 50 -9.42 2.03 -5.23
N LEU A 51 -10.70 2.20 -5.58
CA LEU A 51 -11.17 3.22 -6.52
C LEU A 51 -11.05 4.63 -5.93
N ASP A 52 -11.35 4.76 -4.63
CA ASP A 52 -11.37 6.04 -3.90
C ASP A 52 -10.08 6.28 -3.09
N PHE A 53 -9.02 5.50 -3.32
CA PHE A 53 -7.78 5.62 -2.56
C PHE A 53 -7.04 6.91 -2.94
N GLN A 54 -6.92 7.85 -1.99
CA GLN A 54 -6.29 9.17 -2.19
C GLN A 54 -4.81 9.11 -2.60
N GLY A 55 -4.13 7.98 -2.39
CA GLY A 55 -2.75 7.76 -2.81
C GLY A 55 -2.59 7.24 -4.25
N LYS A 56 -3.66 7.14 -5.03
CA LYS A 56 -3.59 6.68 -6.43
C LYS A 56 -3.01 7.79 -7.31
N GLN A 57 -2.14 7.41 -8.24
CA GLN A 57 -1.64 8.32 -9.27
C GLN A 57 -2.82 8.87 -10.08
N GLN A 58 -2.89 10.19 -10.24
CA GLN A 58 -3.90 10.82 -11.06
C GLN A 58 -3.78 10.34 -12.51
N ASN A 59 -4.87 9.80 -13.06
CA ASN A 59 -4.92 9.36 -14.44
C ASN A 59 -4.91 10.59 -15.36
N LYS A 60 -4.04 10.57 -16.39
CA LYS A 60 -4.01 11.60 -17.43
C LYS A 60 -4.77 11.10 -18.64
N HIS A 61 -5.98 11.62 -18.86
CA HIS A 61 -6.75 11.35 -20.08
C HIS A 61 -6.55 12.50 -21.05
N VAL A 62 -6.15 12.19 -22.30
CA VAL A 62 -5.89 13.18 -23.36
C VAL A 62 -6.95 13.01 -24.43
N PHE A 63 -7.63 14.10 -24.79
CA PHE A 63 -8.56 14.15 -25.91
C PHE A 63 -7.83 14.68 -27.15
N PHE A 64 -8.11 14.06 -28.30
CA PHE A 64 -7.55 14.46 -29.59
C PHE A 64 -8.67 15.08 -30.43
N PHE A 65 -8.36 16.23 -31.05
CA PHE A 65 -9.25 16.96 -31.93
C PHE A 65 -8.53 17.28 -33.23
N ASP A 66 -9.28 17.31 -34.32
CA ASP A 66 -8.71 17.57 -35.65
C ASP A 66 -8.51 19.07 -35.89
N THR A 67 -9.39 19.91 -35.33
CA THR A 67 -9.31 21.36 -35.51
C THR A 67 -9.03 22.12 -34.20
N LYS A 68 -8.31 23.24 -34.32
CA LYS A 68 -8.01 24.11 -33.15
C LYS A 68 -9.25 24.76 -32.55
N LYS A 69 -10.30 24.98 -33.36
CA LYS A 69 -11.56 25.58 -32.90
C LYS A 69 -12.32 24.66 -31.96
N GLU A 70 -12.30 23.35 -32.24
CA GLU A 70 -12.89 22.34 -31.35
C GLU A 70 -12.20 22.30 -29.99
N VAL A 71 -10.87 22.47 -29.96
CA VAL A 71 -10.10 22.53 -28.71
C VAL A 71 -10.53 23.71 -27.83
N GLU A 72 -10.76 24.88 -28.43
CA GLU A 72 -11.15 26.09 -27.69
C GLU A 72 -12.57 26.00 -27.12
N GLN A 73 -13.48 25.29 -27.79
CA GLN A 73 -14.88 25.13 -27.39
C GLN A 73 -15.14 23.86 -26.58
N PHE A 74 -14.09 23.09 -26.30
CA PHE A 74 -14.22 21.77 -25.71
C PHE A 74 -14.68 21.85 -24.25
N ASP A 75 -15.84 21.24 -23.98
CA ASP A 75 -16.30 20.94 -22.63
C ASP A 75 -16.45 19.43 -22.45
N VAL A 76 -15.95 18.95 -21.31
CA VAL A 76 -15.88 17.52 -21.00
C VAL A 76 -17.28 16.96 -20.71
N ALA A 77 -18.14 17.73 -20.05
CA ALA A 77 -19.48 17.27 -19.66
C ALA A 77 -20.36 17.03 -20.90
N THR A 78 -20.38 18.00 -21.81
CA THR A 78 -21.10 17.92 -23.08
C THR A 78 -20.56 16.83 -23.98
N HIS A 79 -19.23 16.73 -24.14
CA HIS A 79 -18.61 15.71 -24.97
C HIS A 79 -18.90 14.28 -24.48
N LEU A 80 -18.83 14.05 -23.16
CA LEU A 80 -19.15 12.75 -22.58
C LEU A 80 -20.66 12.50 -22.44
N GLN A 81 -21.49 13.53 -22.65
CA GLN A 81 -22.94 13.50 -22.42
C GLN A 81 -23.29 13.08 -20.99
N THR A 82 -22.51 13.56 -20.02
CA THR A 82 -22.61 13.21 -18.60
C THR A 82 -23.03 14.43 -17.78
N ALA A 83 -23.67 14.20 -16.64
CA ALA A 83 -23.92 15.26 -15.68
C ALA A 83 -22.59 15.87 -15.18
N PRO A 84 -22.52 17.21 -14.98
CA PRO A 84 -21.29 17.88 -14.57
C PRO A 84 -20.72 17.33 -13.26
N GLU A 85 -21.58 16.94 -12.31
CA GLU A 85 -21.20 16.35 -11.01
C GLU A 85 -20.46 15.00 -11.13
N LEU A 86 -20.59 14.31 -12.27
CA LEU A 86 -19.99 13.00 -12.49
C LEU A 86 -18.67 13.08 -13.27
N VAL A 87 -18.31 14.26 -13.79
CA VAL A 87 -17.12 14.47 -14.61
C VAL A 87 -15.83 14.23 -13.83
N ASP A 88 -15.83 14.51 -12.53
CA ASP A 88 -14.65 14.29 -11.68
C ASP A 88 -14.39 12.82 -11.36
N ARG A 89 -15.41 11.94 -11.48
CA ARG A 89 -15.29 10.52 -11.09
C ARG A 89 -14.52 9.74 -12.14
N VAL A 90 -13.51 8.94 -11.80
CA VAL A 90 -12.72 8.23 -12.83
C VAL A 90 -13.48 7.07 -13.50
N PHE A 91 -14.42 6.46 -12.78
CA PHE A 91 -15.14 5.27 -13.21
C PHE A 91 -16.65 5.49 -13.13
N ASN A 92 -17.41 4.67 -13.85
CA ASN A 92 -18.87 4.67 -13.85
C ASN A 92 -19.46 6.08 -14.08
N ARG A 93 -19.19 6.65 -15.26
CA ARG A 93 -19.78 7.91 -15.75
C ARG A 93 -20.94 7.59 -16.72
N PRO A 94 -22.16 7.33 -16.24
CA PRO A 94 -23.29 7.05 -17.11
C PRO A 94 -23.68 8.28 -17.92
N ARG A 95 -24.11 8.07 -19.17
CA ARG A 95 -24.69 9.12 -20.00
C ARG A 95 -26.04 9.55 -19.42
N ILE A 96 -26.45 10.78 -19.73
CA ILE A 96 -27.74 11.34 -19.31
C ILE A 96 -28.90 10.45 -19.76
N GLU A 97 -28.84 9.91 -20.98
CA GLU A 97 -29.86 8.98 -21.46
C GLU A 97 -29.94 7.70 -20.62
N THR A 98 -28.80 7.15 -20.20
CA THR A 98 -28.74 5.95 -19.35
C THR A 98 -29.34 6.24 -17.98
N LEU A 99 -29.05 7.41 -17.41
CA LEU A 99 -29.65 7.86 -16.15
C LEU A 99 -31.18 8.01 -16.22
N GLN A 100 -31.72 8.36 -17.39
CA GLN A 100 -33.17 8.46 -17.60
C GLN A 100 -33.83 7.09 -17.78
N LYS A 101 -33.15 6.16 -18.47
CA LYS A 101 -33.70 4.85 -18.84
C LYS A 101 -33.56 3.82 -17.71
N GLU A 102 -32.45 3.83 -16.99
CA GLU A 102 -32.10 2.80 -16.02
C GLU A 102 -32.35 3.22 -14.58
N LYS A 103 -32.78 2.25 -13.74
CA LYS A 103 -32.88 2.44 -12.30
C LYS A 103 -31.55 2.08 -11.63
N VAL A 104 -31.19 2.84 -10.59
CA VAL A 104 -30.00 2.57 -9.79
C VAL A 104 -30.09 1.18 -9.18
N LYS A 105 -29.11 0.33 -9.47
CA LYS A 105 -28.98 -1.01 -8.88
C LYS A 105 -28.22 -0.90 -7.56
N GLY A 106 -28.80 -1.43 -6.49
CA GLY A 106 -28.17 -1.50 -5.16
C GLY A 106 -28.91 -0.71 -4.09
N VAL A 107 -28.18 -0.33 -3.04
CA VAL A 107 -28.75 0.34 -1.86
C VAL A 107 -28.96 1.83 -2.15
N ILE A 108 -30.21 2.28 -2.10
CA ILE A 108 -30.59 3.67 -2.40
C ILE A 108 -30.74 4.49 -1.11
N HIS A 109 -31.04 3.84 0.01
CA HIS A 109 -31.27 4.51 1.29
C HIS A 109 -29.97 5.15 1.82
N GLN A 110 -30.06 6.42 2.23
CA GLN A 110 -28.93 7.17 2.78
C GLN A 110 -28.27 6.46 3.98
N THR A 111 -29.06 5.82 4.83
CA THR A 111 -28.56 5.05 5.98
C THR A 111 -27.69 3.88 5.53
N GLY A 112 -28.14 3.11 4.55
CA GLY A 112 -27.37 2.00 3.98
C GLY A 112 -26.09 2.46 3.27
N LEU A 113 -26.14 3.59 2.56
CA LEU A 113 -24.94 4.20 1.96
C LEU A 113 -23.90 4.60 3.01
N LYS A 114 -24.32 5.18 4.14
CA LYS A 114 -23.42 5.52 5.26
C LYS A 114 -22.79 4.28 5.90
N LEU A 115 -23.54 3.18 6.01
CA LEU A 115 -23.02 1.91 6.52
C LEU A 115 -21.94 1.34 5.59
N ILE A 116 -22.19 1.31 4.29
CA ILE A 116 -21.22 0.85 3.29
C ILE A 116 -19.96 1.73 3.31
N ALA A 117 -20.12 3.05 3.38
CA ALA A 117 -18.99 3.98 3.46
C ALA A 117 -18.16 3.73 4.74
N LYS A 118 -18.81 3.49 5.87
CA LYS A 118 -18.14 3.15 7.14
C LYS A 118 -17.38 1.83 7.06
N GLU A 119 -17.95 0.82 6.41
CA GLU A 119 -17.30 -0.47 6.19
C GLU A 119 -16.06 -0.35 5.30
N ARG A 120 -16.17 0.39 4.18
CA ARG A 120 -15.02 0.72 3.33
C ARG A 120 -13.93 1.44 4.11
N GLN A 121 -14.28 2.43 4.92
CA GLN A 121 -13.31 3.15 5.74
C GLN A 121 -12.59 2.23 6.74
N LYS A 122 -13.31 1.28 7.35
CA LYS A 122 -12.68 0.27 8.22
C LYS A 122 -11.67 -0.58 7.46
N GLN A 123 -11.98 -1.03 6.24
CA GLN A 123 -11.06 -1.79 5.41
C GLN A 123 -9.78 -0.98 5.08
N PHE A 124 -9.92 0.30 4.70
CA PHE A 124 -8.76 1.19 4.50
C PHE A 124 -7.94 1.38 5.78
N ASN A 125 -8.60 1.58 6.91
CA ASN A 125 -7.95 1.71 8.22
C ASN A 125 -7.22 0.43 8.65
N CYS A 126 -7.66 -0.74 8.19
CA CYS A 126 -6.97 -2.02 8.40
C CYS A 126 -5.80 -2.23 7.42
N LEU A 127 -5.93 -1.77 6.18
CA LEU A 127 -4.91 -1.94 5.14
C LEU A 127 -3.68 -1.04 5.36
N THR A 128 -3.90 0.22 5.72
CA THR A 128 -2.84 1.22 5.93
C THR A 128 -1.75 0.77 6.92
N PRO A 129 -2.07 0.34 8.16
CA PRO A 129 -1.06 -0.11 9.11
C PRO A 129 -0.35 -1.40 8.66
N ARG A 130 -1.00 -2.25 7.86
CA ARG A 130 -0.35 -3.44 7.28
C ARG A 130 0.70 -3.07 6.24
N ILE A 131 0.39 -2.10 5.37
CA ILE A 131 1.37 -1.55 4.42
C ILE A 131 2.58 -0.95 5.17
N GLU A 132 2.33 -0.21 6.24
CA GLU A 132 3.42 0.33 7.07
C GLU A 132 4.23 -0.78 7.76
N ARG A 133 3.56 -1.82 8.25
CA ARG A 133 4.22 -2.96 8.88
C ARG A 133 5.08 -3.74 7.89
N GLU A 134 4.60 -3.99 6.67
CA GLU A 134 5.39 -4.66 5.64
C GLU A 134 6.64 -3.85 5.30
N LYS A 135 6.52 -2.52 5.13
CA LYS A 135 7.67 -1.64 4.92
C LYS A 135 8.69 -1.72 6.07
N LYS A 136 8.22 -1.76 7.32
CA LYS A 136 9.09 -1.91 8.49
C LYS A 136 9.80 -3.27 8.48
N LEU A 137 9.07 -4.36 8.23
CA LEU A 137 9.65 -5.70 8.15
C LEU A 137 10.66 -5.81 7.01
N PHE A 138 10.41 -5.19 5.86
CA PHE A 138 11.33 -5.12 4.73
C PHE A 138 12.66 -4.46 5.13
N VAL A 139 12.58 -3.29 5.79
CA VAL A 139 13.77 -2.57 6.27
C VAL A 139 14.54 -3.40 7.30
N ILE A 140 13.85 -4.05 8.24
CA ILE A 140 14.50 -4.90 9.26
C ILE A 140 15.19 -6.11 8.61
N ALA A 141 14.50 -6.82 7.71
CA ALA A 141 15.07 -7.96 6.99
C ALA A 141 16.38 -7.57 6.28
N GLN A 142 16.35 -6.44 5.56
CA GLN A 142 17.52 -5.93 4.86
C GLN A 142 18.67 -5.57 5.80
N LYS A 143 18.37 -5.03 6.99
CA LYS A 143 19.38 -4.70 8.01
C LYS A 143 20.06 -5.95 8.57
N ILE A 144 19.32 -7.03 8.81
CA ILE A 144 19.88 -8.26 9.39
C ILE A 144 20.74 -9.01 8.37
N GLN A 145 20.36 -9.00 7.10
CA GLN A 145 21.03 -9.75 6.04
C GLN A 145 22.39 -9.15 5.59
N THR A 146 22.75 -7.93 5.99
CA THR A 146 23.87 -7.16 5.39
C THR A 146 24.95 -6.68 6.42
N LEU A 147 26.27 -6.68 6.06
CA LEU A 147 27.45 -6.38 6.95
C LEU A 147 28.31 -5.14 6.53
N LYS A 148 28.27 -4.01 7.29
CA LYS A 148 28.29 -2.56 6.85
C LYS A 148 29.52 -2.02 6.09
N VAL A 149 29.29 -1.21 5.03
CA VAL A 149 30.28 -0.26 4.41
C VAL A 149 29.86 1.22 4.53
N LYS A 150 28.59 1.58 4.34
CA LYS A 150 28.02 2.91 4.68
C LYS A 150 26.92 2.76 5.74
N LYS A 151 26.82 3.72 6.68
CA LYS A 151 25.78 3.72 7.73
C LYS A 151 24.40 4.05 7.13
N GLU A 152 23.36 3.57 7.81
CA GLU A 152 21.96 3.71 7.41
C GLU A 152 21.39 5.11 7.69
N THR A 153 20.33 5.49 6.98
CA THR A 153 19.48 6.65 7.29
C THR A 153 18.04 6.19 7.57
N VAL A 154 17.18 7.08 8.09
CA VAL A 154 15.78 6.76 8.47
C VAL A 154 14.99 6.15 7.30
N ASN A 155 15.30 6.57 6.07
CA ASN A 155 14.54 6.22 4.87
C ASN A 155 15.28 5.29 3.90
N SER A 156 16.55 4.94 4.16
CA SER A 156 17.33 4.13 3.22
C SER A 156 18.30 3.16 3.89
N PRO A 157 18.45 1.95 3.32
CA PRO A 157 19.34 0.93 3.85
C PRO A 157 20.82 1.29 3.64
N ALA A 158 21.68 0.68 4.44
CA ALA A 158 23.13 0.77 4.30
C ALA A 158 23.62 0.26 2.92
N ILE A 159 24.73 0.82 2.43
CA ILE A 159 25.35 0.44 1.15
C ILE A 159 26.61 -0.38 1.42
N TYR A 160 26.85 -1.39 0.60
CA TYR A 160 27.92 -2.39 0.74
C TYR A 160 28.67 -2.56 -0.59
N LYS A 161 29.99 -2.71 -0.55
CA LYS A 161 30.84 -2.95 -1.72
C LYS A 161 31.65 -4.23 -1.52
N PHE A 162 31.32 -5.27 -2.26
CA PHE A 162 32.11 -6.50 -2.30
C PHE A 162 33.28 -6.34 -3.28
N GLN A 163 34.44 -6.89 -2.95
CA GLN A 163 35.52 -7.02 -3.92
C GLN A 163 35.10 -8.02 -5.01
N SER A 164 35.40 -7.72 -6.28
CA SER A 164 35.08 -8.59 -7.41
C SER A 164 36.07 -9.75 -7.49
N CYS A 165 36.06 -10.62 -6.48
CA CYS A 165 36.87 -11.83 -6.42
C CYS A 165 35.95 -13.06 -6.39
N ARG A 166 36.27 -14.07 -7.19
CA ARG A 166 35.55 -15.35 -7.18
C ARG A 166 35.88 -16.09 -5.89
N LYS A 167 34.86 -16.53 -5.16
CA LYS A 167 35.04 -17.47 -4.05
C LYS A 167 35.54 -18.79 -4.65
N ARG A 168 36.74 -19.23 -4.24
CA ARG A 168 37.29 -20.54 -4.58
C ARG A 168 36.58 -21.62 -3.79
#